data_AF-A0A852YJ92-F1
#
_entry.id   AF-A0A852YJ92-F1
#
_cell.length_a   1.000
_cell.length_b   1.000
_cell.length_c   1.000
_cell.angle_alpha   90.00
_cell.angle_beta   90.00
_cell.angle_gamma   90.00
#
_symmetry.space_group_name_H-M   'P 1'
#
loop_
_entity.id
_entity.type
_entity.pdbx_description
1 polymer ?
#
loop_
_entity_poly.entity_id
_entity_poly.type
_entity_poly.pdbx_seq_one_letter_code
_entity_poly.pdbx_strand_id
1 'polypeptide(L)'
;MSDPTALDPVALRKLARVIRAVFPHDGIPDAPYLRSAEALRDQAAATSPRRAAVVAEGLRSLQQLTGGDVEAIDVDALSGILRHLEQTEFFQAVLTSAVVSFYSDPEVWQHLGYEGPSFDKGGYVNRGFDDLDWLPEPRIEEYAGDDELVEYVPPVPGLQVSFDTTKKVAQI
;
A
#
# COMPACT_ATOMS: atom_id res chain seq x y z
N MET A 1 -35.07 -0.37 10.28
CA MET A 1 -33.78 -0.37 11.01
C MET A 1 -32.70 -0.52 9.95
N SER A 2 -31.82 0.47 9.78
CA SER A 2 -30.72 0.39 8.82
C SER A 2 -29.72 -0.69 9.25
N ASP A 3 -29.15 -1.44 8.31
CA ASP A 3 -28.14 -2.45 8.58
C ASP A 3 -26.88 -1.78 9.18
N PRO A 4 -26.50 -2.08 10.43
CA PRO A 4 -25.34 -1.45 11.08
C PRO A 4 -24.00 -1.81 10.45
N THR A 5 -24.00 -2.75 9.50
CA THR A 5 -22.85 -3.21 8.73
C THR A 5 -22.72 -2.49 7.39
N ALA A 6 -23.76 -1.79 6.94
CA ALA A 6 -23.76 -1.08 5.67
C ALA A 6 -22.84 0.15 5.76
N LEU A 7 -21.81 0.18 4.92
CA LEU A 7 -20.94 1.35 4.75
C LEU A 7 -21.59 2.31 3.76
N ASP A 8 -22.17 3.39 4.28
CA ASP A 8 -22.73 4.47 3.47
C ASP A 8 -21.63 5.28 2.73
N PRO A 9 -21.99 6.20 1.82
CA PRO A 9 -21.00 6.99 1.09
C PRO A 9 -20.06 7.82 1.97
N VAL A 10 -20.47 8.21 3.18
CA VAL A 10 -19.62 8.94 4.12
C VAL A 10 -18.59 7.99 4.73
N ALA A 11 -19.03 6.81 5.16
CA ALA A 11 -18.15 5.77 5.69
C ALA A 11 -17.12 5.30 4.64
N LEU A 12 -17.50 5.22 3.37
CA LEU A 12 -16.57 4.88 2.28
C LEU A 12 -15.47 5.92 2.09
N ARG A 13 -15.78 7.23 2.18
CA ARG A 13 -14.74 8.27 2.13
C ARG A 13 -13.78 8.18 3.31
N LYS A 14 -14.29 7.93 4.52
CA LYS A 14 -13.46 7.69 5.70
C LYS A 14 -12.58 6.46 5.53
N LEU A 15 -13.11 5.38 4.97
CA LEU A 15 -12.34 4.18 4.68
C LEU A 15 -11.27 4.43 3.60
N ALA A 16 -11.59 5.20 2.56
CA ALA A 16 -10.62 5.63 1.55
C ALA A 16 -9.49 6.47 2.17
N ARG A 17 -9.82 7.37 3.11
CA ARG A 17 -8.83 8.13 3.89
C ARG A 17 -7.90 7.21 4.70
N VAL A 18 -8.46 6.16 5.31
CA VAL A 18 -7.66 5.13 6.00
C VAL A 18 -6.74 4.42 5.02
N ILE A 19 -7.23 4.01 3.86
CA ILE A 19 -6.40 3.35 2.83
C ILE A 19 -5.26 4.28 2.39
N ARG A 20 -5.53 5.58 2.23
CA ARG A 20 -4.51 6.59 1.90
C ARG A 20 -3.44 6.73 2.98
N ALA A 21 -3.80 6.59 4.25
CA ALA A 21 -2.83 6.57 5.35
C ALA A 21 -2.03 5.25 5.43
N VAL A 22 -2.55 4.14 4.91
CA VAL A 22 -1.79 2.89 4.76
C VAL A 22 -0.84 2.95 3.57
N PHE A 23 -1.27 3.55 2.46
CA PHE A 23 -0.50 3.71 1.21
C PHE A 23 -0.44 5.19 0.79
N PRO A 24 0.40 6.01 1.43
CA PRO A 24 0.44 7.45 1.20
C PRO A 24 1.23 7.77 -0.08
N HIS A 25 0.58 7.67 -1.24
CA HIS A 25 1.17 8.08 -2.50
C HIS A 25 0.88 9.55 -2.81
N ASP A 26 1.95 10.31 -3.01
CA ASP A 26 1.90 11.66 -3.55
C ASP A 26 1.41 11.62 -5.01
N GLY A 27 0.61 12.61 -5.40
CA GLY A 27 0.17 12.78 -6.80
C GLY A 27 -0.96 11.85 -7.28
N ILE A 28 -1.30 10.78 -6.56
CA ILE A 28 -2.47 9.94 -6.87
C ILE A 28 -3.75 10.62 -6.36
N PRO A 29 -4.81 10.79 -7.19
CA PRO A 29 -6.07 11.39 -6.78
C PRO A 29 -6.86 10.50 -5.81
N ASP A 30 -7.97 11.01 -5.25
CA ASP A 30 -8.77 10.25 -4.29
C ASP A 30 -9.59 9.10 -4.90
N ALA A 31 -9.83 9.13 -6.22
CA ALA A 31 -10.73 8.20 -6.88
C ALA A 31 -10.30 6.72 -6.78
N PRO A 32 -9.02 6.34 -6.98
CA PRO A 32 -8.56 4.97 -6.72
C PRO A 32 -8.71 4.51 -5.27
N TYR A 33 -8.52 5.41 -4.30
CA TYR A 33 -8.72 5.09 -2.88
C TYR A 33 -10.19 4.81 -2.56
N LEU A 34 -11.11 5.56 -3.17
CA LEU A 34 -12.56 5.31 -3.04
C LEU A 34 -12.97 3.97 -3.65
N ARG A 35 -12.50 3.66 -4.87
CA ARG A 35 -12.74 2.35 -5.49
C ARG A 35 -12.17 1.21 -4.66
N SER A 36 -11.00 1.41 -4.04
CA SER A 36 -10.40 0.42 -3.13
C SER A 36 -11.24 0.22 -1.86
N ALA A 37 -11.82 1.29 -1.31
CA ALA A 37 -12.74 1.20 -0.17
C ALA A 37 -14.04 0.46 -0.53
N GLU A 38 -14.59 0.70 -1.72
CA GLU A 38 -15.75 -0.01 -2.25
C GLU A 38 -15.44 -1.50 -2.46
N ALA A 39 -14.29 -1.82 -3.05
CA ALA A 39 -13.84 -3.20 -3.23
C ALA A 39 -13.70 -3.94 -1.90
N LEU A 40 -13.14 -3.29 -0.87
CA LEU A 40 -13.06 -3.86 0.48
C LEU A 40 -14.44 -4.10 1.09
N ARG A 41 -15.37 -3.14 0.98
CA ARG A 41 -16.76 -3.31 1.43
C ARG A 41 -17.39 -4.54 0.78
N ASP A 42 -17.30 -4.63 -0.54
CA ASP A 42 -17.97 -5.68 -1.32
C ASP A 42 -17.34 -7.05 -1.07
N GLN A 43 -16.01 -7.12 -1.01
CA GLN A 43 -15.27 -8.33 -0.65
C GLN A 43 -15.63 -8.79 0.77
N ALA A 44 -15.71 -7.88 1.74
CA ALA A 44 -16.05 -8.22 3.11
C ALA A 44 -17.48 -8.77 3.22
N ALA A 45 -18.44 -8.11 2.57
CA ALA A 45 -19.84 -8.55 2.51
C ALA A 45 -19.98 -9.93 1.82
N ALA A 46 -19.27 -10.16 0.72
CA ALA A 46 -19.27 -11.43 0.02
C ALA A 46 -18.62 -12.57 0.82
N THR A 47 -17.65 -12.26 1.69
CA THR A 47 -16.93 -13.25 2.49
C THR A 47 -17.80 -13.78 3.64
N SER A 48 -18.31 -12.90 4.50
CA SER A 48 -19.23 -13.28 5.59
C SER A 48 -19.80 -12.05 6.30
N PRO A 49 -20.96 -12.18 6.99
CA PRO A 49 -21.48 -11.12 7.87
C PRO A 49 -20.47 -10.70 8.95
N ARG A 50 -19.69 -11.65 9.49
CA ARG A 50 -18.62 -11.34 10.47
C ARG A 50 -17.56 -10.42 9.87
N ARG A 51 -17.07 -10.71 8.65
CA ARG A 51 -16.04 -9.91 7.98
C ARG A 51 -16.54 -8.49 7.71
N ALA A 52 -17.78 -8.34 7.25
CA ALA A 52 -18.40 -7.04 7.07
C ALA A 52 -18.52 -6.26 8.40
N ALA A 53 -18.90 -6.95 9.50
CA ALA A 53 -18.96 -6.34 10.83
C ALA A 53 -17.58 -5.90 11.35
N VAL A 54 -16.52 -6.67 11.10
CA VAL A 54 -15.13 -6.29 11.44
C VAL A 54 -14.74 -4.97 10.77
N VAL A 55 -15.07 -4.79 9.48
CA VAL A 55 -14.75 -3.54 8.77
C VAL A 55 -15.56 -2.36 9.32
N ALA A 56 -16.87 -2.54 9.49
CA ALA A 56 -17.76 -1.48 9.97
C ALA A 56 -17.43 -1.05 11.42
N GLU A 57 -17.19 -2.00 12.31
CA GLU A 57 -16.86 -1.71 13.72
C GLU A 57 -15.44 -1.17 13.86
N GLY A 58 -14.48 -1.67 13.08
CA GLY A 58 -13.13 -1.14 13.07
C GLY A 58 -13.07 0.33 12.65
N LEU A 59 -13.82 0.70 11.61
CA LEU A 59 -13.94 2.11 11.19
C LEU A 59 -14.63 2.97 12.25
N ARG A 60 -15.63 2.44 12.96
CA ARG A 60 -16.31 3.13 14.06
C ARG A 60 -15.39 3.35 15.27
N SER A 61 -14.63 2.31 15.63
CA SER A 61 -13.63 2.36 16.70
C SER A 61 -12.54 3.38 16.39
N LEU A 62 -12.03 3.39 15.15
CA LEU A 62 -11.07 4.39 14.71
C LEU A 62 -11.62 5.82 14.79
N GLN A 63 -12.88 6.04 14.37
CA GLN A 63 -13.53 7.35 14.52
C GLN A 63 -13.59 7.80 15.99
N GLN A 64 -13.88 6.90 16.92
CA GLN A 64 -13.88 7.22 18.35
C GLN A 64 -12.48 7.57 18.86
N LEU A 65 -11.46 6.80 18.48
CA LEU A 65 -10.05 7.05 18.84
C LEU A 65 -9.54 8.40 18.33
N THR A 66 -10.10 8.88 17.23
CA THR A 66 -9.66 10.08 16.54
C THR A 66 -10.49 11.33 16.85
N GLY A 67 -11.46 11.23 17.75
CA GLY A 67 -12.33 12.36 18.10
C GLY A 67 -13.46 12.65 17.11
N GLY A 68 -13.72 11.73 16.18
CA GLY A 68 -14.95 11.67 15.38
C GLY A 68 -14.72 11.68 13.87
N ASP A 69 -13.94 12.65 13.38
CA ASP A 69 -13.77 12.84 11.93
C ASP A 69 -12.38 12.42 11.44
N VAL A 70 -12.31 11.19 10.92
CA VAL A 70 -11.08 10.62 10.33
C VAL A 70 -10.62 11.42 9.09
N GLU A 71 -11.53 12.04 8.34
CA GLU A 71 -11.19 12.84 7.16
C GLU A 71 -10.43 14.12 7.54
N ALA A 72 -10.64 14.64 8.75
CA ALA A 72 -10.00 15.87 9.24
C ALA A 72 -8.57 15.65 9.78
N ILE A 73 -8.12 14.40 9.92
CA ILE A 73 -6.79 14.09 10.42
C ILE A 73 -5.79 14.15 9.28
N ASP A 74 -4.65 14.76 9.54
CA ASP A 74 -3.49 14.67 8.65
C ASP A 74 -3.10 13.21 8.36
N VAL A 75 -2.64 12.93 7.13
CA VAL A 75 -2.37 11.56 6.69
C VAL A 75 -1.27 10.93 7.55
N ASP A 76 -0.18 11.65 7.83
CA ASP A 76 0.95 11.11 8.59
C ASP A 76 0.57 10.83 10.04
N ALA A 77 -0.23 11.71 10.64
CA ALA A 77 -0.78 11.51 11.97
C ALA A 77 -1.70 10.28 12.01
N LEU A 78 -2.57 10.10 11.01
CA LEU A 78 -3.43 8.93 10.89
C LEU A 78 -2.61 7.65 10.69
N SER A 79 -1.55 7.67 9.87
CA SER A 79 -0.61 6.56 9.71
C SER A 79 0.04 6.18 11.04
N GLY A 80 0.43 7.15 11.87
CA GLY A 80 0.94 6.93 13.21
C GLY A 80 -0.04 6.19 14.12
N ILE A 81 -1.32 6.58 14.10
CA ILE A 81 -2.40 5.90 14.84
C ILE A 81 -2.59 4.46 14.32
N LEU A 82 -2.61 4.29 13.00
CA LEU A 82 -2.85 2.99 12.36
C LEU A 82 -1.73 1.97 12.64
N ARG A 83 -0.48 2.40 12.84
CA ARG A 83 0.61 1.50 13.30
C ARG A 83 0.28 0.83 14.63
N HIS A 84 -0.36 1.53 15.56
CA HIS A 84 -0.80 0.93 16.82
C HIS A 84 -1.95 -0.07 16.66
N LEU A 85 -2.63 -0.07 15.51
CA LEU A 85 -3.74 -0.96 15.18
C LEU A 85 -3.31 -2.09 14.23
N GLU A 86 -2.02 -2.22 13.89
CA GLU A 86 -1.56 -3.13 12.84
C GLU A 86 -1.91 -4.60 13.10
N GLN A 87 -2.00 -5.00 14.38
CA GLN A 87 -2.31 -6.38 14.79
C GLN A 87 -3.83 -6.65 14.85
N THR A 88 -4.68 -5.67 14.53
CA THR A 88 -6.13 -5.82 14.55
C THR A 88 -6.66 -6.50 13.27
N GLU A 89 -7.75 -7.27 13.39
CA GLU A 89 -8.42 -7.85 12.22
C GLU A 89 -8.89 -6.77 11.23
N PHE A 90 -9.26 -5.59 11.72
CA PHE A 90 -9.66 -4.44 10.89
C PHE A 90 -8.50 -3.96 10.01
N PHE A 91 -7.34 -3.65 10.61
CA PHE A 91 -6.19 -3.17 9.85
C PHE A 91 -5.72 -4.20 8.84
N GLN A 92 -5.65 -5.48 9.24
CA GLN A 92 -5.29 -6.56 8.34
C GLN A 92 -6.28 -6.69 7.16
N ALA A 93 -7.58 -6.54 7.41
CA ALA A 93 -8.58 -6.54 6.34
C ALA A 93 -8.38 -5.37 5.36
N VAL A 94 -8.11 -4.16 5.87
CA VAL A 94 -7.80 -2.98 5.05
C VAL A 94 -6.55 -3.22 4.22
N LEU A 95 -5.43 -3.57 4.86
CA LEU A 95 -4.13 -3.76 4.20
C LEU A 95 -4.20 -4.80 3.09
N THR A 96 -4.73 -6.00 3.40
CA THR A 96 -4.76 -7.13 2.46
C THR A 96 -5.72 -6.94 1.30
N SER A 97 -6.83 -6.22 1.50
CA SER A 97 -7.74 -5.91 0.39
C SER A 97 -7.18 -4.77 -0.46
N ALA A 98 -6.75 -3.68 0.18
CA ALA A 98 -6.28 -2.49 -0.52
C ALA A 98 -4.98 -2.72 -1.29
N VAL A 99 -4.04 -3.54 -0.80
CA VAL A 99 -2.83 -3.88 -1.59
C VAL A 99 -3.18 -4.54 -2.92
N VAL A 100 -4.29 -5.28 -2.99
CA VAL A 100 -4.75 -5.88 -4.25
C VAL A 100 -5.56 -4.89 -5.06
N SER A 101 -6.58 -4.26 -4.48
CA SER A 101 -7.52 -3.42 -5.22
C SER A 101 -6.88 -2.12 -5.70
N PHE A 102 -6.03 -1.49 -4.88
CA PHE A 102 -5.40 -0.21 -5.21
C PHE A 102 -4.33 -0.38 -6.30
N TYR A 103 -3.42 -1.34 -6.15
CA TYR A 103 -2.36 -1.57 -7.14
C TYR A 103 -2.82 -2.36 -8.37
N SER A 104 -4.07 -2.84 -8.42
CA SER A 104 -4.69 -3.36 -9.64
C SER A 104 -5.48 -2.31 -10.41
N ASP A 105 -5.48 -1.05 -9.95
CA ASP A 105 -6.25 0.02 -10.56
C ASP A 105 -5.49 0.67 -11.74
N PRO A 106 -6.07 0.71 -12.96
CA PRO A 106 -5.41 1.31 -14.11
C PRO A 106 -5.06 2.80 -13.98
N GLU A 107 -5.80 3.56 -13.17
CA GLU A 107 -5.47 4.97 -12.90
C GLU A 107 -4.21 5.05 -12.04
N VAL A 108 -4.07 4.16 -11.04
CA VAL A 108 -2.85 4.05 -10.22
C VAL A 108 -1.65 3.68 -11.08
N TRP A 109 -1.80 2.77 -12.04
CA TRP A 109 -0.73 2.40 -12.95
C TRP A 109 -0.17 3.58 -13.74
N GLN A 110 -1.05 4.46 -14.24
CA GLN A 110 -0.65 5.67 -14.96
C GLN A 110 0.21 6.61 -14.11
N HIS A 111 -0.09 6.70 -12.81
CA HIS A 111 0.70 7.52 -11.89
C HIS A 111 2.02 6.87 -11.47
N LEU A 112 2.08 5.54 -11.41
CA LEU A 112 3.27 4.79 -11.02
C LEU A 112 4.19 4.43 -12.20
N GLY A 113 3.82 4.82 -13.43
CA GLY A 113 4.58 4.47 -14.64
C GLY A 113 4.46 2.99 -15.05
N TYR A 114 3.48 2.26 -14.51
CA TYR A 114 3.23 0.88 -14.94
C TYR A 114 2.37 0.88 -16.21
N GLU A 115 2.88 0.29 -17.30
CA GLU A 115 2.17 0.32 -18.59
C GLU A 115 0.98 -0.66 -18.70
N GLY A 116 0.65 -1.37 -17.61
CA GLY A 116 -0.36 -2.41 -17.58
C GLY A 116 0.10 -3.72 -18.25
N PRO A 117 -0.71 -4.79 -18.16
CA PRO A 117 -0.33 -6.11 -18.66
C PRO A 117 0.14 -6.10 -20.12
N SER A 118 1.16 -6.92 -20.40
CA SER A 118 1.83 -6.98 -21.71
C SER A 118 1.74 -8.34 -22.40
N PHE A 119 1.18 -9.36 -21.75
CA PHE A 119 1.14 -10.73 -22.27
C PHE A 119 0.42 -10.82 -23.64
N ASP A 120 -0.74 -10.19 -23.74
CA ASP A 120 -1.53 -10.08 -24.98
C ASP A 120 -0.87 -9.16 -26.02
N LYS A 121 0.14 -8.39 -25.63
CA LYS A 121 0.86 -7.43 -26.48
C LYS A 121 2.26 -7.91 -26.88
N GLY A 122 2.60 -9.17 -26.64
CA GLY A 122 3.90 -9.75 -27.00
C GLY A 122 5.04 -9.47 -26.02
N GLY A 123 4.73 -9.06 -24.79
CA GLY A 123 5.71 -8.78 -23.73
C GLY A 123 6.18 -7.33 -23.67
N TYR A 124 7.13 -7.05 -22.76
CA TYR A 124 7.68 -5.70 -22.54
C TYR A 124 8.94 -5.36 -23.36
N VAL A 125 9.48 -6.32 -24.13
CA VAL A 125 10.76 -6.15 -24.86
C VAL A 125 10.78 -4.90 -25.75
N ASN A 126 9.63 -4.51 -26.33
CA ASN A 126 9.51 -3.29 -27.14
C ASN A 126 8.46 -2.32 -26.56
N ARG A 127 8.25 -2.34 -25.25
CA ARG A 127 7.23 -1.58 -24.52
C ARG A 127 7.75 -1.11 -23.16
N GLY A 128 8.87 -0.41 -23.17
CA GLY A 128 9.41 0.28 -22.00
C GLY A 128 9.88 -0.60 -20.85
N PHE A 129 10.32 -1.84 -21.14
CA PHE A 129 11.01 -2.66 -20.13
C PHE A 129 12.24 -1.95 -19.55
N ASP A 130 12.93 -1.19 -20.40
CA ASP A 130 14.17 -0.47 -20.15
C ASP A 130 14.00 1.06 -20.06
N ASP A 131 12.76 1.57 -20.07
CA ASP A 131 12.45 3.00 -19.91
C ASP A 131 12.54 3.42 -18.43
N LEU A 132 13.69 3.22 -17.80
CA LEU A 132 13.91 3.46 -16.37
C LEU A 132 14.50 4.86 -16.13
N ASP A 133 13.67 5.81 -15.69
CA ASP A 133 14.13 7.18 -15.32
C ASP A 133 15.21 7.17 -14.23
N TRP A 134 15.18 6.19 -13.34
CA TRP A 134 16.08 6.07 -12.18
C TRP A 134 17.35 5.25 -12.47
N LEU A 135 17.41 4.56 -13.63
CA LEU A 135 18.56 3.78 -14.07
C LEU A 135 18.73 3.92 -15.60
N PRO A 136 19.16 5.10 -16.06
CA PRO A 136 19.22 5.41 -17.49
C PRO A 136 20.29 4.60 -18.25
N GLU A 137 21.30 4.12 -17.54
CA GLU A 137 22.36 3.26 -18.08
C GLU A 137 22.34 1.91 -17.35
N PRO A 138 21.34 1.03 -17.64
CA PRO A 138 21.28 -0.27 -17.00
C PRO A 138 22.49 -1.11 -17.41
N ARG A 139 23.10 -1.79 -16.44
CA ARG A 139 24.19 -2.73 -16.72
C ARG A 139 23.63 -3.90 -17.55
N ILE A 140 24.21 -4.11 -18.74
CA ILE A 140 23.85 -5.20 -19.65
C ILE A 140 24.77 -6.42 -19.54
N GLU A 141 25.83 -6.31 -18.74
CA GLU A 141 26.74 -7.40 -18.42
C GLU A 141 26.45 -7.94 -17.01
N GLU A 142 26.70 -9.22 -16.81
CA GLU A 142 26.61 -9.84 -15.49
C GLU A 142 27.61 -9.16 -14.52
N TYR A 143 27.24 -9.07 -13.24
CA TYR A 143 28.14 -8.48 -12.24
C TYR A 143 29.41 -9.34 -12.11
N ALA A 144 30.52 -8.86 -12.67
CA ALA A 144 31.81 -9.54 -12.63
C ALA A 144 32.62 -9.26 -11.35
N GLY A 145 31.97 -8.80 -10.27
CA GLY A 145 32.63 -8.23 -9.11
C GLY A 145 33.81 -9.07 -8.58
N ASP A 146 34.90 -8.38 -8.26
CA ASP A 146 36.12 -8.99 -7.68
C ASP A 146 35.87 -9.59 -6.27
N ASP A 147 34.76 -9.18 -5.64
CA ASP A 147 34.36 -9.61 -4.30
C ASP A 147 33.46 -10.85 -4.39
N GLU A 148 33.85 -11.93 -3.71
CA GLU A 148 33.02 -13.12 -3.52
C GLU A 148 31.66 -12.71 -2.92
N LEU A 149 30.56 -13.18 -3.51
CA LEU A 149 29.22 -12.94 -2.98
C LEU A 149 29.12 -13.60 -1.60
N VAL A 150 29.36 -12.82 -0.54
CA VAL A 150 29.21 -13.31 0.83
C VAL A 150 27.74 -13.28 1.18
N GLU A 151 27.15 -14.47 1.38
CA GLU A 151 25.83 -14.58 1.98
C GLU A 151 25.83 -13.86 3.33
N TYR A 152 24.97 -12.84 3.47
CA TYR A 152 24.79 -12.17 4.75
C TYR A 152 24.11 -13.13 5.72
N VAL A 153 24.91 -13.82 6.53
CA VAL A 153 24.45 -14.58 7.67
C VAL A 153 24.48 -13.64 8.87
N PRO A 154 23.33 -13.13 9.37
CA PRO A 154 23.32 -12.21 10.51
C PRO A 154 24.02 -12.87 11.70
N PRO A 155 25.01 -12.21 12.31
CA PRO A 155 25.80 -12.81 13.38
C PRO A 155 24.96 -12.83 14.66
N VAL A 156 24.37 -13.99 14.94
CA VAL A 156 23.76 -14.38 16.22
C VAL A 156 22.45 -13.63 16.57
N PRO A 157 21.40 -14.32 17.05
CA PRO A 157 20.19 -13.67 17.56
C PRO A 157 20.53 -12.70 18.70
N GLY A 158 20.21 -11.42 18.51
CA GLY A 158 20.33 -10.37 19.54
C GLY A 158 21.41 -9.30 19.32
N LEU A 159 22.20 -9.36 18.25
CA LEU A 159 23.12 -8.27 17.92
C LEU A 159 22.38 -7.15 17.17
N GLN A 160 22.28 -5.96 17.77
CA GLN A 160 21.79 -4.77 17.07
C GLN A 160 22.87 -4.25 16.13
N VAL A 161 22.55 -4.19 14.84
CA VAL A 161 23.38 -3.54 13.81
C VAL A 161 22.97 -2.07 13.72
N SER A 162 23.90 -1.14 13.92
CA SER A 162 23.72 0.28 13.57
C SER A 162 24.09 0.50 12.11
N PHE A 163 23.17 1.10 11.34
CA PHE A 163 23.39 1.47 9.94
C PHE A 163 23.99 2.89 9.86
N ASP A 164 25.19 3.10 10.40
CA ASP A 164 25.80 4.44 10.42
C ASP A 164 26.68 4.77 9.22
N THR A 165 26.67 3.99 8.13
CA THR A 165 27.48 4.34 6.95
C THR A 165 26.86 3.94 5.62
N THR A 166 25.72 4.55 5.28
CA THR A 166 25.33 4.78 3.87
C THR A 166 25.92 6.11 3.41
N LYS A 167 27.26 6.19 3.32
CA LYS A 167 27.95 7.29 2.63
C LYS A 167 29.11 6.77 1.79
N LYS A 168 28.76 6.33 0.57
CA LYS A 168 29.59 6.16 -0.65
C LYS A 168 28.69 5.40 -1.63
N VAL A 169 28.39 5.80 -2.86
CA VAL A 169 28.86 6.88 -3.73
C VAL A 169 27.74 7.04 -4.77
N ALA A 170 27.05 8.18 -4.77
CA ALA A 170 26.42 8.69 -5.98
C ALA A 170 27.20 9.96 -6.34
N GLN A 171 28.24 9.78 -7.13
CA GLN A 171 28.77 10.85 -7.96
C GLN A 171 28.47 10.45 -9.40
N ILE A 172 27.50 11.15 -9.99
CA ILE A 172 27.48 11.55 -11.40
C ILE A 172 26.94 12.99 -11.40
#